data_AF-A0A846CHD4-F1
#
_entry.id   AF-A0A846CHD4-F1
#
_cell.length_a   1.000
_cell.length_b   1.000
_cell.length_c   1.000
_cell.angle_alpha   90.00
_cell.angle_beta   90.00
_cell.angle_gamma   90.00
#
_symmetry.space_group_name_H-M   'P 1'
#
loop_
_entity.id
_entity.type
_entity.pdbx_description
1 polymer ?
#
loop_
_entity_poly.entity_id
_entity_poly.type
_entity_poly.pdbx_seq_one_letter_code
_entity_poly.pdbx_strand_id
1 'polypeptide(L)'
;MKGLNLSHVHFDDNSNVIDLGIPLFNPKSSTVKTGEGADKLIGTDYAHSDFGVEALVGAAGQNINSVIASTEFSFSFNVAAKGINNNGIIRTEEGPDTVKGTATSNISAVAQSVSEAIAVAETADTGVITNAFASIKVKSTADGIDNSGGEIYNGRGQDGISGGTEGSVAAVATATADASAIVEAIAKAPVSDGVTALAGAFAQSLAEGTIIARGINNKNGIMTTATGRDTITATATSSAATLSQSAASALSTATPGNQAAAVSVADAFALVEDKAIAIDNTNGVIRTGNGKDSLTGEAKGTNSYGISGGDIYMGDKQDILIGKASGTNSYGIFESYIDMGNAPDTLIGEASGKNSHGIFGSEIHMGYGDDRIEASSFGGDVNIFMGRGNDFVEGFGDARIRGGAGYDRLSLGSYKIDQFDNISFGSGNNQVIFELDGMTMNTKNFERFFFGNENHALTYYELHDFLG
;
A
#
# COMPACT_ATOMS: atom_id res chain seq x y z
N MET A 1 -13.92 5.70 19.14
CA MET A 1 -15.05 4.90 19.67
C MET A 1 -14.51 3.59 20.23
N LYS A 2 -15.24 2.92 21.15
CA LYS A 2 -14.80 1.63 21.71
C LYS A 2 -15.28 0.52 20.75
N GLY A 3 -14.36 -0.15 20.06
CA GLY A 3 -14.69 -1.25 19.15
C GLY A 3 -15.32 -2.45 19.86
N LEU A 4 -16.01 -3.30 19.10
CA LEU A 4 -16.54 -4.57 19.60
C LEU A 4 -15.37 -5.53 19.87
N ASN A 5 -15.23 -5.94 21.13
CA ASN A 5 -14.26 -6.96 21.50
C ASN A 5 -14.81 -8.35 21.16
N LEU A 6 -14.25 -8.98 20.12
CA LEU A 6 -14.68 -10.28 19.61
C LEU A 6 -14.49 -11.42 20.63
N SER A 7 -13.61 -11.26 21.62
CA SER A 7 -13.44 -12.27 22.69
C SER A 7 -14.67 -12.42 23.61
N HIS A 8 -15.66 -11.55 23.48
CA HIS A 8 -16.94 -11.63 24.19
C HIS A 8 -18.11 -12.00 23.28
N VAL A 9 -17.85 -12.29 22.00
CA VAL A 9 -18.89 -12.68 21.05
C VAL A 9 -18.93 -14.20 20.96
N HIS A 10 -20.13 -14.76 21.06
CA HIS A 10 -20.38 -16.17 20.84
C HIS A 10 -20.92 -16.36 19.43
N PHE A 11 -20.30 -17.28 18.71
CA PHE A 11 -20.73 -17.74 17.40
C PHE A 11 -21.33 -19.14 17.55
N ASP A 12 -22.39 -19.41 16.79
CA ASP A 12 -23.03 -20.71 16.72
C ASP A 12 -22.74 -21.38 15.37
N ASP A 13 -23.24 -22.60 15.16
CA ASP A 13 -23.01 -23.35 13.92
C ASP A 13 -23.94 -22.91 12.77
N ASN A 14 -24.48 -21.68 12.84
CA ASN A 14 -25.24 -21.08 11.75
C ASN A 14 -24.45 -19.90 11.17
N SER A 15 -24.78 -19.47 9.94
CA SER A 15 -24.24 -18.23 9.36
C SER A 15 -24.43 -17.04 10.30
N ASN A 16 -23.33 -16.54 10.86
CA ASN A 16 -23.28 -15.41 11.77
C ASN A 16 -22.81 -14.14 11.04
N VAL A 17 -23.50 -13.03 11.24
CA VAL A 17 -23.14 -11.75 10.63
C VAL A 17 -22.90 -10.71 11.71
N ILE A 18 -21.65 -10.26 11.82
CA ILE A 18 -21.26 -9.10 12.61
C ILE A 18 -20.98 -7.96 11.64
N ASP A 19 -21.94 -7.06 11.52
CA ASP A 19 -21.82 -5.80 10.77
C ASP A 19 -22.55 -4.70 11.52
N LEU A 20 -21.82 -4.05 12.43
CA LEU A 20 -22.37 -3.04 13.33
C LEU A 20 -21.95 -1.61 12.92
N GLY A 21 -21.21 -1.46 11.82
CA GLY A 21 -20.63 -0.18 11.42
C GLY A 21 -19.62 0.40 12.42
N ILE A 22 -19.02 -0.44 13.28
CA ILE A 22 -18.02 -0.07 14.28
C ILE A 22 -16.76 -0.95 14.14
N PRO A 23 -15.61 -0.53 14.68
CA PRO A 23 -14.40 -1.34 14.60
C PRO A 23 -14.54 -2.65 15.37
N LEU A 24 -13.90 -3.72 14.86
CA LEU A 24 -13.77 -4.99 15.55
C LEU A 24 -12.37 -5.12 16.16
N PHE A 25 -12.29 -5.66 17.36
CA PHE A 25 -11.03 -5.88 18.07
C PHE A 25 -10.95 -7.31 18.59
N ASN A 26 -9.87 -8.00 18.25
CA ASN A 26 -9.52 -9.29 18.83
C ASN A 26 -8.21 -9.12 19.64
N PRO A 27 -8.26 -9.17 20.98
CA PRO A 27 -7.08 -8.95 21.82
C PRO A 27 -6.01 -10.02 21.65
N LYS A 28 -4.83 -9.73 22.19
CA LYS A 28 -3.76 -10.73 22.24
C LYS A 28 -4.19 -11.92 23.10
N SER A 29 -3.89 -13.13 22.63
CA SER A 29 -4.23 -14.40 23.31
C SER A 29 -5.72 -14.77 23.33
N SER A 30 -6.59 -14.10 22.56
CA SER A 30 -7.94 -14.59 22.31
C SER A 30 -8.04 -15.36 20.99
N THR A 31 -8.96 -16.31 20.97
CA THR A 31 -9.32 -17.07 19.77
C THR A 31 -10.80 -16.85 19.49
N VAL A 32 -11.08 -16.31 18.31
CA VAL A 32 -12.43 -16.14 17.76
C VAL A 32 -12.65 -17.29 16.78
N LYS A 33 -13.76 -18.01 16.95
CA LYS A 33 -14.18 -19.10 16.07
C LYS A 33 -15.59 -18.83 15.61
N THR A 34 -15.85 -18.82 14.31
CA THR A 34 -17.17 -18.41 13.78
C THR A 34 -18.18 -19.55 13.62
N GLY A 35 -17.79 -20.81 13.84
CA GLY A 35 -18.70 -21.96 13.71
C GLY A 35 -18.81 -22.40 12.24
N GLU A 36 -19.78 -23.28 11.96
CA GLU A 36 -20.16 -23.63 10.59
C GLU A 36 -21.07 -22.54 9.99
N GLY A 37 -20.96 -22.30 8.68
CA GLY A 37 -21.89 -21.43 7.96
C GLY A 37 -21.20 -20.43 7.04
N ALA A 38 -21.90 -19.35 6.75
CA ALA A 38 -21.40 -18.28 5.88
C ALA A 38 -21.19 -17.05 6.73
N ASP A 39 -20.11 -17.05 7.51
CA ASP A 39 -19.89 -16.07 8.55
C ASP A 39 -19.33 -14.77 7.99
N LYS A 40 -19.67 -13.66 8.62
CA LYS A 40 -19.21 -12.34 8.21
C LYS A 40 -18.73 -11.56 9.42
N LEU A 41 -17.45 -11.26 9.44
CA LEU A 41 -16.82 -10.35 10.39
C LEU A 41 -16.52 -9.04 9.67
N ILE A 42 -17.39 -8.05 9.81
CA ILE A 42 -17.28 -6.76 9.12
C ILE A 42 -16.99 -5.66 10.15
N GLY A 43 -15.78 -5.12 10.09
CA GLY A 43 -15.35 -4.00 10.92
C GLY A 43 -15.19 -2.73 10.12
N THR A 44 -15.72 -1.62 10.65
CA THR A 44 -15.61 -0.30 10.01
C THR A 44 -15.18 0.75 11.03
N ASP A 45 -14.13 1.51 10.73
CA ASP A 45 -13.69 2.61 11.58
C ASP A 45 -13.52 3.91 10.79
N TYR A 46 -13.88 5.00 11.45
CA TYR A 46 -13.75 6.35 10.91
C TYR A 46 -13.16 7.25 11.99
N ALA A 47 -11.98 7.80 11.70
CA ALA A 47 -11.30 8.72 12.57
C ALA A 47 -11.06 10.04 11.84
N HIS A 48 -11.40 11.13 12.51
CA HIS A 48 -11.21 12.49 12.00
C HIS A 48 -10.58 13.36 13.08
N SER A 49 -9.64 14.20 12.69
CA SER A 49 -9.07 15.26 13.52
C SER A 49 -8.84 16.51 12.69
N ASP A 50 -8.63 17.62 13.39
CA ASP A 50 -8.02 18.80 12.82
C ASP A 50 -6.49 18.76 12.94
N PHE A 51 -5.81 19.74 12.36
CA PHE A 51 -4.35 19.96 12.52
C PHE A 51 -4.00 20.57 13.88
N GLY A 52 -4.81 20.35 14.93
CA GLY A 52 -4.59 20.95 16.24
C GLY A 52 -4.94 22.41 16.36
N VAL A 53 -5.65 22.93 15.37
CA VAL A 53 -5.95 24.35 15.27
C VAL A 53 -6.92 24.77 16.37
N GLU A 54 -7.91 23.93 16.67
CA GLU A 54 -8.85 24.15 17.77
C GLU A 54 -8.17 24.10 19.15
N ALA A 55 -7.15 23.26 19.31
CA ALA A 55 -6.39 23.20 20.58
C ALA A 55 -5.67 24.53 20.86
N LEU A 56 -5.15 25.20 19.83
CA LEU A 56 -4.57 26.54 19.94
C LEU A 56 -5.63 27.57 20.34
N VAL A 57 -6.77 27.58 19.68
CA VAL A 57 -7.87 28.51 19.99
C VAL A 57 -8.35 28.32 21.44
N GLY A 58 -8.48 27.07 21.90
CA GLY A 58 -8.86 26.75 23.27
C GLY A 58 -7.85 27.26 24.31
N ALA A 59 -6.54 27.15 24.02
CA ALA A 59 -5.48 27.64 24.90
C ALA A 59 -5.37 29.17 24.93
N ALA A 60 -5.76 29.84 23.84
CA ALA A 60 -5.84 31.30 23.77
C ALA A 60 -6.93 31.90 24.68
N GLY A 61 -7.94 31.11 25.04
CA GLY A 61 -8.89 31.46 26.11
C GLY A 61 -8.24 31.53 27.50
N GLN A 62 -6.98 31.10 27.65
CA GLN A 62 -6.16 31.18 28.86
C GLN A 62 -4.94 32.10 28.62
N ASN A 63 -4.08 32.33 29.62
CA ASN A 63 -2.86 33.11 29.43
C ASN A 63 -1.89 32.34 28.52
N ILE A 64 -1.94 32.63 27.22
CA ILE A 64 -1.36 31.82 26.15
C ILE A 64 0.16 31.62 26.30
N ASN A 65 0.85 32.64 26.79
CA ASN A 65 2.30 32.59 27.02
C ASN A 65 2.66 31.64 28.16
N SER A 66 1.76 31.45 29.14
CA SER A 66 1.97 30.51 30.25
C SER A 66 1.58 29.06 29.91
N VAL A 67 0.56 28.88 29.06
CA VAL A 67 0.06 27.56 28.66
C VAL A 67 0.98 26.92 27.60
N ILE A 68 1.40 27.70 26.60
CA ILE A 68 2.29 27.21 25.54
C ILE A 68 3.73 27.00 26.05
N ALA A 69 4.20 27.80 27.02
CA ALA A 69 5.51 27.61 27.63
C ALA A 69 5.58 26.39 28.58
N SER A 70 4.43 25.77 28.90
CA SER A 70 4.40 24.50 29.60
C SER A 70 4.65 23.35 28.62
N THR A 71 5.36 22.31 29.06
CA THR A 71 5.58 21.08 28.30
C THR A 71 4.27 20.33 27.94
N GLU A 72 3.12 20.81 28.43
CA GLU A 72 1.79 20.23 28.19
C GLU A 72 1.24 20.53 26.79
N PHE A 73 1.82 21.48 26.05
CA PHE A 73 1.41 21.78 24.66
C PHE A 73 2.12 20.92 23.59
N SER A 74 2.63 19.74 23.97
CA SER A 74 3.20 18.76 23.05
C SER A 74 2.11 17.84 22.51
N PHE A 75 1.33 18.35 21.55
CA PHE A 75 0.30 17.54 20.88
C PHE A 75 0.89 16.82 19.67
N SER A 76 0.96 15.49 19.73
CA SER A 76 1.05 14.67 18.51
C SER A 76 -0.37 14.42 17.99
N PHE A 77 -0.71 14.92 16.80
CA PHE A 77 -1.99 14.62 16.16
C PHE A 77 -1.88 13.30 15.44
N ASN A 78 -2.07 12.23 16.21
CA ASN A 78 -2.07 10.86 15.73
C ASN A 78 -3.51 10.39 15.58
N VAL A 79 -4.01 10.44 14.35
CA VAL A 79 -5.31 9.90 13.97
C VAL A 79 -5.10 8.50 13.43
N ALA A 80 -5.74 7.52 14.06
CA ALA A 80 -5.70 6.14 13.62
C ALA A 80 -7.13 5.58 13.50
N ALA A 81 -7.41 4.94 12.38
CA ALA A 81 -8.63 4.17 12.15
C ALA A 81 -8.25 2.72 11.84
N LYS A 82 -8.93 1.75 12.49
CA LYS A 82 -8.73 0.32 12.22
C LYS A 82 -10.06 -0.40 12.08
N GLY A 83 -10.40 -0.87 10.88
CA GLY A 83 -11.65 -1.59 10.64
C GLY A 83 -11.72 -2.85 11.48
N ILE A 84 -10.71 -3.72 11.33
CA ILE A 84 -10.45 -4.87 12.21
C ILE A 84 -9.05 -4.74 12.79
N ASN A 85 -8.92 -4.88 14.11
CA ASN A 85 -7.64 -4.95 14.80
C ASN A 85 -7.49 -6.33 15.47
N ASN A 86 -6.77 -7.23 14.80
CA ASN A 86 -6.53 -8.60 15.23
C ASN A 86 -5.12 -8.75 15.80
N ASN A 87 -5.02 -8.98 17.11
CA ASN A 87 -3.77 -9.33 17.80
C ASN A 87 -3.80 -10.78 18.33
N GLY A 88 -4.91 -11.49 18.10
CA GLY A 88 -5.12 -12.86 18.52
C GLY A 88 -5.27 -13.78 17.31
N ILE A 89 -6.13 -14.78 17.44
CA ILE A 89 -6.45 -15.72 16.38
C ILE A 89 -7.91 -15.50 15.97
N ILE A 90 -8.16 -15.27 14.68
CA ILE A 90 -9.49 -15.37 14.07
C ILE A 90 -9.48 -16.64 13.22
N ARG A 91 -10.48 -17.50 13.42
CA ARG A 91 -10.62 -18.76 12.71
C ARG A 91 -12.04 -18.89 12.24
N THR A 92 -12.25 -18.66 10.96
CA THR A 92 -13.53 -18.99 10.34
C THR A 92 -13.46 -20.47 9.97
N GLU A 93 -14.42 -21.27 10.44
CA GLU A 93 -14.33 -22.73 10.33
C GLU A 93 -14.85 -23.17 8.96
N GLU A 94 -15.97 -23.89 8.86
CA GLU A 94 -16.48 -24.38 7.57
C GLU A 94 -17.49 -23.43 6.94
N GLY A 95 -17.27 -23.11 5.67
CA GLY A 95 -18.23 -22.45 4.78
C GLY A 95 -17.69 -21.15 4.18
N PRO A 96 -18.52 -20.40 3.42
CA PRO A 96 -18.05 -19.26 2.66
C PRO A 96 -17.96 -18.01 3.52
N ASP A 97 -16.89 -17.95 4.32
CA ASP A 97 -16.69 -16.91 5.32
C ASP A 97 -16.06 -15.65 4.75
N THR A 98 -16.38 -14.52 5.37
CA THR A 98 -15.87 -13.20 5.00
C THR A 98 -15.30 -12.49 6.22
N VAL A 99 -14.02 -12.15 6.16
CA VAL A 99 -13.38 -11.21 7.10
C VAL A 99 -13.12 -9.91 6.36
N LYS A 100 -13.86 -8.84 6.70
CA LYS A 100 -13.81 -7.56 6.01
C LYS A 100 -13.51 -6.39 6.93
N GLY A 101 -12.50 -5.60 6.59
CA GLY A 101 -12.14 -4.40 7.33
C GLY A 101 -12.17 -3.14 6.46
N THR A 102 -12.84 -2.08 6.93
CA THR A 102 -12.84 -0.77 6.28
C THR A 102 -12.34 0.29 7.27
N ALA A 103 -11.36 1.10 6.88
CA ALA A 103 -10.86 2.18 7.71
C ALA A 103 -10.68 3.48 6.92
N THR A 104 -11.14 4.57 7.50
CA THR A 104 -10.91 5.92 6.95
C THR A 104 -10.33 6.81 8.04
N SER A 105 -9.18 7.40 7.77
CA SER A 105 -8.55 8.41 8.63
C SER A 105 -8.42 9.73 7.86
N ASN A 106 -8.89 10.83 8.45
CA ASN A 106 -8.85 12.15 7.82
C ASN A 106 -8.34 13.22 8.78
N ILE A 107 -7.30 13.95 8.37
CA ILE A 107 -6.83 15.15 9.04
C ILE A 107 -7.10 16.36 8.14
N SER A 108 -7.95 17.28 8.55
CA SER A 108 -8.22 18.50 7.77
C SER A 108 -8.38 19.70 8.67
N ALA A 109 -7.91 20.86 8.24
CA ALA A 109 -8.17 22.10 8.97
C ALA A 109 -9.50 22.71 8.52
N VAL A 110 -10.24 23.30 9.46
CA VAL A 110 -11.41 24.13 9.13
C VAL A 110 -10.96 25.58 9.04
N ALA A 111 -11.37 26.28 7.98
CA ALA A 111 -10.95 27.66 7.72
C ALA A 111 -11.25 28.62 8.89
N GLN A 112 -12.36 28.39 9.60
CA GLN A 112 -12.73 29.16 10.79
C GLN A 112 -11.67 29.00 11.90
N SER A 113 -11.34 27.77 12.27
CA SER A 113 -10.36 27.49 13.32
C SER A 113 -9.00 28.09 12.96
N VAL A 114 -8.58 28.03 11.68
CA VAL A 114 -7.30 28.63 11.26
C VAL A 114 -7.33 30.15 11.36
N SER A 115 -8.45 30.77 11.02
CA SER A 115 -8.60 32.23 11.14
C SER A 115 -8.53 32.68 12.61
N GLU A 116 -9.13 31.91 13.52
CA GLU A 116 -9.05 32.15 14.97
C GLU A 116 -7.61 31.96 15.47
N ALA A 117 -6.92 30.90 15.02
CA ALA A 117 -5.50 30.68 15.32
C ALA A 117 -4.60 31.82 14.83
N ILE A 118 -4.88 32.40 13.66
CA ILE A 118 -4.17 33.56 13.13
C ILE A 118 -4.41 34.79 14.02
N ALA A 119 -5.65 35.07 14.39
CA ALA A 119 -5.97 36.20 15.27
C ALA A 119 -5.26 36.09 16.63
N VAL A 120 -5.13 34.87 17.14
CA VAL A 120 -4.37 34.56 18.34
C VAL A 120 -2.87 34.81 18.12
N ALA A 121 -2.31 34.33 17.01
CA ALA A 121 -0.90 34.48 16.67
C ALA A 121 -0.46 35.95 16.53
N GLU A 122 -1.36 36.84 16.11
CA GLU A 122 -1.11 38.30 16.07
C GLU A 122 -0.84 38.91 17.45
N THR A 123 -1.26 38.25 18.53
CA THR A 123 -1.15 38.77 19.90
C THR A 123 -0.14 38.01 20.77
N ALA A 124 0.38 36.88 20.29
CA ALA A 124 1.28 36.00 21.02
C ALA A 124 2.76 36.24 20.66
N ASP A 125 3.67 35.80 21.53
CA ASP A 125 5.11 35.83 21.25
C ASP A 125 5.47 34.82 20.13
N THR A 126 6.23 35.28 19.13
CA THR A 126 6.57 34.46 17.95
C THR A 126 7.45 33.26 18.28
N GLY A 127 8.31 33.36 19.29
CA GLY A 127 9.11 32.25 19.79
C GLY A 127 8.25 31.21 20.49
N VAL A 128 7.23 31.65 21.22
CA VAL A 128 6.23 30.78 21.87
C VAL A 128 5.42 30.01 20.82
N ILE A 129 4.92 30.68 19.77
CA ILE A 129 4.22 30.02 18.65
C ILE A 129 5.13 28.99 17.97
N THR A 130 6.34 29.39 17.59
CA THR A 130 7.26 28.50 16.87
C THR A 130 7.57 27.24 17.68
N ASN A 131 7.85 27.39 18.98
CA ASN A 131 8.18 26.25 19.85
C ASN A 131 6.99 25.31 20.10
N ALA A 132 5.76 25.84 20.23
CA ALA A 132 4.57 25.02 20.42
C ALA A 132 4.37 24.07 19.22
N PHE A 133 4.46 24.65 18.03
CA PHE A 133 4.11 23.98 16.79
C PHE A 133 5.25 23.18 16.20
N ALA A 134 6.51 23.55 16.41
CA ALA A 134 7.65 22.74 15.98
C ALA A 134 7.63 21.30 16.55
N SER A 135 6.89 21.06 17.63
CA SER A 135 6.71 19.74 18.23
C SER A 135 5.54 18.92 17.67
N ILE A 136 4.67 19.54 16.86
CA ILE A 136 3.47 18.92 16.34
C ILE A 136 3.84 17.97 15.21
N LYS A 137 3.55 16.68 15.42
CA LYS A 137 3.67 15.66 14.38
C LYS A 137 2.29 15.27 13.89
N VAL A 138 2.05 15.50 12.61
CA VAL A 138 0.80 15.09 11.94
C VAL A 138 0.96 13.65 11.49
N LYS A 139 0.14 12.75 12.03
CA LYS A 139 0.13 11.35 11.64
C LYS A 139 -1.31 10.88 11.40
N SER A 140 -1.60 10.49 10.17
CA SER A 140 -2.86 9.85 9.79
C SER A 140 -2.58 8.39 9.42
N THR A 141 -3.27 7.44 10.03
CA THR A 141 -3.11 6.01 9.75
C THR A 141 -4.47 5.34 9.59
N ALA A 142 -4.70 4.66 8.47
CA ALA A 142 -5.86 3.81 8.27
C ALA A 142 -5.42 2.39 7.97
N ASP A 143 -5.87 1.43 8.78
CA ASP A 143 -5.68 0.00 8.52
C ASP A 143 -7.05 -0.65 8.31
N GLY A 144 -7.35 -1.14 7.10
CA GLY A 144 -8.60 -1.85 6.85
C GLY A 144 -8.69 -3.07 7.79
N ILE A 145 -7.69 -3.95 7.69
CA ILE A 145 -7.41 -5.03 8.63
C ILE A 145 -5.99 -4.88 9.14
N ASP A 146 -5.82 -4.68 10.44
CA ASP A 146 -4.55 -4.83 11.13
C ASP A 146 -4.44 -6.22 11.74
N ASN A 147 -3.67 -7.09 11.09
CA ASN A 147 -3.32 -8.44 11.54
C ASN A 147 -1.87 -8.51 12.04
N SER A 148 -1.26 -7.38 12.42
CA SER A 148 0.15 -7.37 12.77
C SER A 148 0.44 -8.18 14.04
N GLY A 149 1.20 -9.27 13.89
CA GLY A 149 1.45 -10.26 14.94
C GLY A 149 0.23 -11.11 15.36
N GLY A 150 -0.87 -11.03 14.60
CA GLY A 150 -2.05 -11.86 14.74
C GLY A 150 -2.11 -12.99 13.72
N GLU A 151 -3.13 -13.82 13.84
CA GLU A 151 -3.39 -14.93 12.91
C GLU A 151 -4.83 -14.87 12.40
N ILE A 152 -5.00 -15.00 11.08
CA ILE A 152 -6.30 -15.20 10.43
C ILE A 152 -6.25 -16.53 9.69
N TYR A 153 -7.15 -17.43 10.06
CA TYR A 153 -7.42 -18.68 9.37
C TYR A 153 -8.80 -18.61 8.75
N ASN A 154 -8.90 -18.68 7.43
CA ASN A 154 -10.17 -18.65 6.71
C ASN A 154 -10.46 -20.04 6.10
N GLY A 155 -11.57 -20.67 6.50
CA GLY A 155 -12.19 -21.76 5.72
C GLY A 155 -11.70 -23.20 5.90
N ARG A 156 -11.45 -23.73 7.11
CA ARG A 156 -11.08 -25.15 7.24
C ARG A 156 -12.27 -26.09 7.00
N GLY A 157 -12.24 -26.89 5.92
CA GLY A 157 -13.01 -28.13 5.77
C GLY A 157 -12.10 -29.35 5.57
N GLN A 158 -12.35 -30.46 6.27
CA GLN A 158 -11.72 -31.75 5.96
C GLN A 158 -12.55 -32.48 4.90
N ASP A 159 -12.22 -32.38 3.62
CA ASP A 159 -12.73 -33.33 2.63
C ASP A 159 -11.64 -33.84 1.69
N GLY A 160 -11.44 -35.15 1.74
CA GLY A 160 -10.74 -35.87 0.69
C GLY A 160 -11.52 -35.72 -0.61
N ILE A 161 -10.89 -35.13 -1.63
CA ILE A 161 -11.38 -35.12 -3.01
C ILE A 161 -12.77 -34.44 -3.11
N SER A 162 -12.78 -33.10 -3.17
CA SER A 162 -13.93 -32.20 -3.37
C SER A 162 -14.64 -31.66 -2.12
N GLY A 163 -13.94 -30.84 -1.32
CA GLY A 163 -14.55 -29.81 -0.46
C GLY A 163 -14.19 -28.43 -1.01
N GLY A 164 -15.16 -27.67 -1.50
CA GLY A 164 -14.99 -26.38 -2.19
C GLY A 164 -15.59 -25.23 -1.39
N THR A 165 -15.04 -24.93 -0.22
CA THR A 165 -15.44 -23.77 0.58
C THR A 165 -14.60 -22.56 0.17
N GLU A 166 -15.24 -21.50 -0.31
CA GLU A 166 -14.58 -20.25 -0.75
C GLU A 166 -14.47 -19.27 0.44
N GLY A 167 -13.26 -19.02 0.95
CA GLY A 167 -12.99 -18.02 1.98
C GLY A 167 -12.61 -16.66 1.39
N SER A 168 -13.13 -15.56 1.94
CA SER A 168 -12.76 -14.19 1.52
C SER A 168 -12.19 -13.33 2.64
N VAL A 169 -11.03 -12.72 2.41
CA VAL A 169 -10.49 -11.64 3.24
C VAL A 169 -10.43 -10.36 2.40
N ALA A 170 -11.15 -9.33 2.82
CA ALA A 170 -11.26 -8.08 2.07
C ALA A 170 -10.92 -6.86 2.94
N ALA A 171 -10.13 -5.92 2.42
CA ALA A 171 -9.85 -4.70 3.16
C ALA A 171 -9.80 -3.45 2.29
N VAL A 172 -10.28 -2.35 2.86
CA VAL A 172 -10.24 -1.02 2.24
C VAL A 172 -9.71 -0.02 3.26
N ALA A 173 -8.67 0.71 2.90
CA ALA A 173 -8.11 1.77 3.73
C ALA A 173 -7.96 3.08 2.97
N THR A 174 -8.42 4.16 3.58
CA THR A 174 -8.26 5.52 3.06
C THR A 174 -7.64 6.41 4.13
N ALA A 175 -6.50 7.02 3.83
CA ALA A 175 -5.87 8.02 4.70
C ALA A 175 -5.70 9.33 3.94
N THR A 176 -6.26 10.42 4.47
CA THR A 176 -6.21 11.73 3.82
C THR A 176 -5.72 12.79 4.80
N ALA A 177 -4.92 13.73 4.31
CA ALA A 177 -4.71 15.00 4.97
C ALA A 177 -4.98 16.17 4.01
N ASP A 178 -5.58 17.26 4.48
CA ASP A 178 -5.89 18.45 3.67
C ASP A 178 -5.54 19.76 4.37
N ALA A 179 -4.41 20.35 3.96
CA ALA A 179 -3.92 21.63 4.45
C ALA A 179 -4.47 22.87 3.70
N SER A 180 -5.41 22.70 2.75
CA SER A 180 -5.88 23.79 1.88
C SER A 180 -6.43 24.99 2.66
N ALA A 181 -7.20 24.73 3.72
CA ALA A 181 -7.74 25.78 4.58
C ALA A 181 -6.64 26.57 5.32
N ILE A 182 -5.50 25.94 5.65
CA ILE A 182 -4.36 26.60 6.28
C ILE A 182 -3.72 27.57 5.29
N VAL A 183 -3.42 27.09 4.08
CA VAL A 183 -2.81 27.88 3.02
C VAL A 183 -3.71 29.05 2.63
N GLU A 184 -5.01 28.80 2.47
CA GLU A 184 -6.00 29.82 2.14
C GLU A 184 -6.11 30.91 3.22
N ALA A 185 -6.12 30.52 4.50
CA ALA A 185 -6.22 31.46 5.61
C ALA A 185 -4.96 32.34 5.74
N ILE A 186 -3.76 31.75 5.63
CA ILE A 186 -2.49 32.50 5.66
C ILE A 186 -2.41 33.48 4.50
N ALA A 187 -2.80 33.05 3.29
CA ALA A 187 -2.81 33.90 2.10
C ALA A 187 -3.67 35.16 2.28
N LYS A 188 -4.80 35.03 3.01
CA LYS A 188 -5.78 36.12 3.24
C LYS A 188 -5.53 36.96 4.50
N ALA A 189 -4.66 36.52 5.41
CA ALA A 189 -4.40 37.20 6.68
C ALA A 189 -3.74 38.59 6.47
N PRO A 190 -3.80 39.52 7.43
CA PRO A 190 -2.89 40.67 7.44
C PRO A 190 -1.44 40.19 7.61
N VAL A 191 -0.47 40.84 6.94
CA VAL A 191 0.95 40.51 7.12
C VAL A 191 1.37 40.87 8.54
N SER A 192 1.87 39.89 9.29
CA SER A 192 2.45 40.10 10.62
C SER A 192 3.55 39.08 10.91
N ASP A 193 4.41 39.41 11.87
CA ASP A 193 5.44 38.48 12.36
C ASP A 193 4.80 37.22 12.98
N GLY A 194 3.64 37.37 13.62
CA GLY A 194 2.85 36.27 14.17
C GLY A 194 2.34 35.30 13.12
N VAL A 195 1.78 35.81 12.00
CA VAL A 195 1.35 34.99 10.86
C VAL A 195 2.52 34.27 10.22
N THR A 196 3.65 34.96 10.06
CA THR A 196 4.87 34.36 9.50
C THR A 196 5.41 33.25 10.40
N ALA A 197 5.45 33.48 11.72
CA ALA A 197 5.87 32.48 12.70
C ALA A 197 4.94 31.26 12.68
N LEU A 198 3.61 31.47 12.69
CA LEU A 198 2.61 30.41 12.62
C LEU A 198 2.73 29.60 11.33
N ALA A 199 2.91 30.26 10.19
CA ALA A 199 3.11 29.61 8.90
C ALA A 199 4.38 28.74 8.89
N GLY A 200 5.50 29.26 9.41
CA GLY A 200 6.74 28.50 9.54
C GLY A 200 6.58 27.27 10.46
N ALA A 201 5.81 27.43 11.53
CA ALA A 201 5.47 26.36 12.46
C ALA A 201 4.63 25.25 11.81
N PHE A 202 3.60 25.61 11.04
CA PHE A 202 2.83 24.64 10.24
C PHE A 202 3.72 23.97 9.19
N ALA A 203 4.53 24.73 8.46
CA ALA A 203 5.44 24.18 7.46
C ALA A 203 6.38 23.14 8.08
N GLN A 204 6.99 23.44 9.23
CA GLN A 204 7.84 22.47 9.92
C GLN A 204 7.06 21.20 10.32
N SER A 205 5.87 21.37 10.91
CA SER A 205 5.03 20.24 11.36
C SER A 205 4.58 19.33 10.22
N LEU A 206 4.22 19.94 9.08
CA LEU A 206 3.72 19.25 7.90
C LEU A 206 4.85 18.56 7.14
N ALA A 207 6.04 19.17 7.07
CA ALA A 207 7.19 18.55 6.41
C ALA A 207 7.63 17.22 7.06
N GLU A 208 7.35 17.05 8.35
CA GLU A 208 7.57 15.78 9.08
C GLU A 208 6.31 14.90 9.18
N GLY A 209 5.22 15.31 8.53
CA GLY A 209 3.94 14.61 8.59
C GLY A 209 3.99 13.26 7.88
N THR A 210 3.14 12.33 8.33
CA THR A 210 3.02 10.99 7.77
C THR A 210 1.55 10.60 7.56
N ILE A 211 1.22 10.13 6.37
CA ILE A 211 -0.09 9.62 5.98
C ILE A 211 0.11 8.18 5.50
N ILE A 212 -0.44 7.21 6.22
CA ILE A 212 -0.30 5.79 5.90
C ILE A 212 -1.68 5.16 5.72
N ALA A 213 -1.97 4.64 4.54
CA ALA A 213 -3.10 3.75 4.31
C ALA A 213 -2.61 2.32 4.08
N ARG A 214 -3.13 1.37 4.84
CA ARG A 214 -2.87 -0.06 4.64
C ARG A 214 -4.16 -0.83 4.51
N GLY A 215 -4.40 -1.47 3.38
CA GLY A 215 -5.58 -2.32 3.21
C GLY A 215 -5.52 -3.44 4.24
N ILE A 216 -4.55 -4.35 4.08
CA ILE A 216 -4.20 -5.38 5.04
C ILE A 216 -2.79 -5.10 5.58
N ASN A 217 -2.66 -4.93 6.88
CA ASN A 217 -1.38 -4.93 7.58
C ASN A 217 -1.13 -6.30 8.21
N ASN A 218 -0.47 -7.21 7.49
CA ASN A 218 -0.07 -8.54 7.93
C ASN A 218 1.39 -8.58 8.44
N LYS A 219 1.93 -7.45 8.89
CA LYS A 219 3.32 -7.37 9.35
C LYS A 219 3.59 -8.31 10.53
N ASN A 220 4.54 -9.24 10.37
CA ASN A 220 4.79 -10.34 11.32
C ASN A 220 3.55 -11.20 11.65
N GLY A 221 2.48 -11.09 10.87
CA GLY A 221 1.25 -11.85 11.04
C GLY A 221 1.24 -13.09 10.16
N ILE A 222 0.24 -13.94 10.38
CA ILE A 222 -0.03 -15.10 9.53
C ILE A 222 -1.45 -14.99 8.99
N MET A 223 -1.58 -15.10 7.69
CA MET A 223 -2.86 -15.35 7.03
C MET A 223 -2.78 -16.71 6.35
N THR A 224 -3.80 -17.52 6.57
CA THR A 224 -3.91 -18.82 5.92
C THR A 224 -5.36 -19.03 5.50
N THR A 225 -5.59 -19.14 4.21
CA THR A 225 -6.82 -19.73 3.68
C THR A 225 -6.57 -21.23 3.47
N ALA A 226 -7.60 -22.01 3.18
CA ALA A 226 -7.54 -23.45 3.36
C ALA A 226 -7.71 -24.17 2.02
N THR A 227 -8.68 -25.08 1.91
CA THR A 227 -9.01 -25.70 0.63
C THR A 227 -10.18 -24.94 0.04
N GLY A 228 -10.09 -24.50 -1.21
CA GLY A 228 -11.16 -23.65 -1.72
C GLY A 228 -10.79 -22.87 -2.97
N ARG A 229 -11.69 -21.99 -3.37
CA ARG A 229 -11.31 -20.88 -4.24
C ARG A 229 -11.30 -19.65 -3.36
N ASP A 230 -10.17 -19.42 -2.72
CA ASP A 230 -10.03 -18.39 -1.72
C ASP A 230 -9.66 -17.06 -2.37
N THR A 231 -10.08 -15.96 -1.75
CA THR A 231 -9.79 -14.62 -2.28
C THR A 231 -9.35 -13.68 -1.16
N ILE A 232 -8.13 -13.18 -1.28
CA ILE A 232 -7.60 -12.10 -0.46
C ILE A 232 -7.52 -10.85 -1.34
N THR A 233 -8.26 -9.80 -0.99
CA THR A 233 -8.25 -8.54 -1.72
C THR A 233 -8.05 -7.36 -0.79
N ALA A 234 -7.14 -6.46 -1.16
CA ALA A 234 -6.93 -5.25 -0.40
C ALA A 234 -6.78 -4.03 -1.31
N THR A 235 -7.37 -2.92 -0.88
CA THR A 235 -7.17 -1.61 -1.50
C THR A 235 -6.70 -0.59 -0.48
N ALA A 236 -5.73 0.24 -0.88
CA ALA A 236 -5.23 1.33 -0.06
C ALA A 236 -5.14 2.61 -0.88
N THR A 237 -5.73 3.69 -0.37
CA THR A 237 -5.60 5.03 -0.94
C THR A 237 -5.06 5.97 0.12
N SER A 238 -3.90 6.56 -0.14
CA SER A 238 -3.36 7.64 0.67
C SER A 238 -3.31 8.92 -0.17
N SER A 239 -3.55 10.06 0.46
CA SER A 239 -3.49 11.35 -0.22
C SER A 239 -3.15 12.46 0.75
N ALA A 240 -2.01 13.10 0.52
CA ALA A 240 -1.82 14.50 0.89
C ALA A 240 -2.54 15.34 -0.17
N ALA A 241 -3.60 16.06 0.18
CA ALA A 241 -4.39 16.82 -0.77
C ALA A 241 -3.52 17.85 -1.52
N THR A 242 -3.62 17.86 -2.85
CA THR A 242 -3.09 18.98 -3.64
C THR A 242 -3.85 20.25 -3.27
N LEU A 243 -3.17 21.41 -3.30
CA LEU A 243 -3.81 22.71 -3.04
C LEU A 243 -5.15 22.83 -3.76
N SER A 244 -6.21 23.11 -3.01
CA SER A 244 -7.52 23.36 -3.59
C SER A 244 -7.47 24.55 -4.57
N GLN A 245 -8.43 24.62 -5.50
CA GLN A 245 -8.56 25.78 -6.39
C GLN A 245 -8.76 27.09 -5.61
N SER A 246 -9.42 27.03 -4.45
CA SER A 246 -9.59 28.19 -3.56
C SER A 246 -8.27 28.64 -2.95
N ALA A 247 -7.43 27.70 -2.48
CA ALA A 247 -6.10 27.98 -1.96
C ALA A 247 -5.17 28.55 -3.04
N ALA A 248 -5.18 27.96 -4.25
CA ALA A 248 -4.42 28.47 -5.40
C ALA A 248 -4.85 29.89 -5.81
N SER A 249 -6.15 30.16 -5.79
CA SER A 249 -6.69 31.49 -6.09
C SER A 249 -6.28 32.50 -5.01
N ALA A 250 -6.40 32.12 -3.73
CA ALA A 250 -5.97 32.97 -2.61
C ALA A 250 -4.47 33.32 -2.72
N LEU A 251 -3.62 32.33 -3.00
CA LEU A 251 -2.18 32.51 -3.23
C LEU A 251 -1.85 33.55 -4.31
N SER A 252 -2.61 33.55 -5.42
CA SER A 252 -2.38 34.50 -6.54
C SER A 252 -2.74 35.95 -6.23
N THR A 253 -3.54 36.19 -5.18
CA THR A 253 -4.02 37.52 -4.77
C THR A 253 -3.40 37.99 -3.45
N ALA A 254 -2.61 37.14 -2.81
CA ALA A 254 -1.95 37.42 -1.55
C ALA A 254 -0.87 38.49 -1.71
N THR A 255 -0.59 39.23 -0.63
CA THR A 255 0.58 40.12 -0.58
C THR A 255 1.87 39.29 -0.66
N PRO A 256 3.00 39.85 -1.12
CA PRO A 256 4.25 39.09 -1.25
C PRO A 256 4.69 38.36 0.04
N GLY A 257 4.48 38.97 1.22
CA GLY A 257 4.81 38.36 2.51
C GLY A 257 3.95 37.13 2.82
N ASN A 258 2.63 37.25 2.69
CA ASN A 258 1.72 36.12 2.92
C ASN A 258 1.82 35.06 1.84
N GLN A 259 2.10 35.46 0.60
CA GLN A 259 2.34 34.53 -0.49
C GLN A 259 3.54 33.64 -0.16
N ALA A 260 4.66 34.23 0.28
CA ALA A 260 5.83 33.45 0.70
C ALA A 260 5.50 32.51 1.89
N ALA A 261 4.79 32.99 2.90
CA ALA A 261 4.38 32.19 4.05
C ALA A 261 3.44 31.03 3.65
N ALA A 262 2.42 31.29 2.84
CA ALA A 262 1.46 30.29 2.38
C ALA A 262 2.11 29.27 1.42
N VAL A 263 3.02 29.71 0.54
CA VAL A 263 3.82 28.81 -0.31
C VAL A 263 4.70 27.91 0.55
N SER A 264 5.34 28.43 1.61
CA SER A 264 6.17 27.60 2.48
C SER A 264 5.38 26.46 3.15
N VAL A 265 4.12 26.70 3.53
CA VAL A 265 3.22 25.67 4.07
C VAL A 265 2.85 24.66 2.99
N ALA A 266 2.54 25.13 1.78
CA ALA A 266 2.20 24.26 0.66
C ALA A 266 3.36 23.36 0.24
N ASP A 267 4.56 23.92 0.13
CA ASP A 267 5.79 23.20 -0.23
C ASP A 267 6.13 22.17 0.84
N ALA A 268 6.02 22.54 2.12
CA ALA A 268 6.19 21.59 3.22
C ALA A 268 5.16 20.46 3.20
N PHE A 269 3.91 20.77 2.88
CA PHE A 269 2.86 19.75 2.77
C PHE A 269 3.12 18.77 1.62
N ALA A 270 3.76 19.23 0.53
CA ALA A 270 4.19 18.36 -0.55
C ALA A 270 5.33 17.41 -0.16
N LEU A 271 6.01 17.65 0.98
CA LEU A 271 7.04 16.77 1.54
C LEU A 271 6.48 15.72 2.51
N VAL A 272 5.19 15.79 2.88
CA VAL A 272 4.54 14.80 3.75
C VAL A 272 4.79 13.40 3.22
N GLU A 273 5.16 12.48 4.10
CA GLU A 273 5.28 11.08 3.74
C GLU A 273 3.88 10.51 3.48
N ASP A 274 3.52 10.40 2.20
CA ASP A 274 2.27 9.85 1.73
C ASP A 274 2.47 8.42 1.21
N LYS A 275 2.00 7.44 1.98
CA LYS A 275 2.24 6.01 1.75
C LYS A 275 0.94 5.20 1.69
N ALA A 276 0.75 4.46 0.60
CA ALA A 276 -0.33 3.50 0.44
C ALA A 276 0.23 2.09 0.24
N ILE A 277 -0.20 1.12 1.04
CA ILE A 277 0.18 -0.29 0.88
C ILE A 277 -1.10 -1.12 0.87
N ALA A 278 -1.44 -1.78 -0.25
CA ALA A 278 -2.64 -2.60 -0.26
C ALA A 278 -2.47 -3.79 0.68
N ILE A 279 -1.38 -4.55 0.55
CA ILE A 279 -1.02 -5.66 1.43
C ILE A 279 0.40 -5.46 1.97
N ASP A 280 0.53 -5.08 3.24
CA ASP A 280 1.80 -5.01 3.97
C ASP A 280 2.05 -6.36 4.65
N ASN A 281 2.78 -7.24 3.97
CA ASN A 281 3.16 -8.56 4.44
C ASN A 281 4.61 -8.57 4.93
N THR A 282 5.18 -7.43 5.32
CA THR A 282 6.57 -7.35 5.81
C THR A 282 6.83 -8.33 6.96
N ASN A 283 7.74 -9.30 6.77
CA ASN A 283 8.03 -10.40 7.69
C ASN A 283 6.79 -11.26 8.08
N GLY A 284 5.68 -11.08 7.37
CA GLY A 284 4.48 -11.87 7.53
C GLY A 284 4.48 -13.08 6.60
N VAL A 285 3.47 -13.91 6.76
CA VAL A 285 3.25 -15.04 5.86
C VAL A 285 1.80 -15.09 5.41
N ILE A 286 1.60 -15.30 4.11
CA ILE A 286 0.32 -15.59 3.48
C ILE A 286 0.39 -16.98 2.86
N ARG A 287 -0.63 -17.81 3.10
CA ARG A 287 -0.80 -19.14 2.48
C ARG A 287 -2.23 -19.27 1.98
N THR A 288 -2.47 -19.55 0.71
CA THR A 288 -3.85 -19.75 0.23
C THR A 288 -4.28 -21.21 0.17
N GLY A 289 -3.33 -22.13 0.02
CA GLY A 289 -3.56 -23.54 0.30
C GLY A 289 -3.86 -24.32 -0.97
N ASN A 290 -4.96 -25.08 -0.99
CA ASN A 290 -5.28 -25.93 -2.14
C ASN A 290 -6.55 -25.45 -2.83
N GLY A 291 -6.41 -25.00 -4.07
CA GLY A 291 -7.52 -24.70 -4.95
C GLY A 291 -7.24 -23.43 -5.76
N LYS A 292 -8.26 -22.86 -6.41
CA LYS A 292 -8.02 -21.80 -7.40
C LYS A 292 -8.06 -20.44 -6.73
N ASP A 293 -6.95 -20.02 -6.16
CA ASP A 293 -6.91 -18.90 -5.24
C ASP A 293 -6.56 -17.58 -5.93
N SER A 294 -6.94 -16.47 -5.29
CA SER A 294 -6.58 -15.14 -5.76
C SER A 294 -6.09 -14.24 -4.63
N LEU A 295 -4.94 -13.60 -4.85
CA LEU A 295 -4.38 -12.56 -4.00
C LEU A 295 -4.24 -11.28 -4.81
N THR A 296 -5.02 -10.24 -4.47
CA THR A 296 -5.00 -8.96 -5.19
C THR A 296 -4.76 -7.79 -4.25
N GLY A 297 -3.74 -6.99 -4.53
CA GLY A 297 -3.45 -5.73 -3.85
C GLY A 297 -3.42 -4.55 -4.80
N GLU A 298 -4.22 -3.51 -4.56
CA GLU A 298 -4.20 -2.25 -5.33
C GLU A 298 -3.94 -1.03 -4.41
N ALA A 299 -2.88 -0.27 -4.69
CA ALA A 299 -2.52 0.92 -3.92
C ALA A 299 -2.43 2.20 -4.77
N LYS A 300 -2.87 3.32 -4.20
CA LYS A 300 -2.80 4.66 -4.80
C LYS A 300 -2.32 5.66 -3.77
N GLY A 301 -1.25 6.37 -4.08
CA GLY A 301 -0.62 7.35 -3.20
C GLY A 301 0.72 7.79 -3.78
N THR A 302 1.43 8.72 -3.15
CA THR A 302 2.74 9.17 -3.66
C THR A 302 3.77 8.05 -3.65
N ASN A 303 3.87 7.31 -2.53
CA ASN A 303 4.65 6.09 -2.40
C ASN A 303 3.68 4.91 -2.24
N SER A 304 3.50 4.11 -3.28
CA SER A 304 2.45 3.08 -3.31
C SER A 304 2.97 1.68 -3.58
N TYR A 305 2.36 0.70 -2.92
CA TYR A 305 2.78 -0.70 -2.96
C TYR A 305 1.54 -1.59 -3.06
N GLY A 306 1.39 -2.35 -4.15
CA GLY A 306 0.30 -3.31 -4.28
C GLY A 306 0.43 -4.41 -3.22
N ILE A 307 1.55 -5.13 -3.26
CA ILE A 307 1.95 -6.16 -2.30
C ILE A 307 3.39 -5.89 -1.87
N SER A 308 3.65 -5.91 -0.55
CA SER A 308 4.96 -5.58 0.01
C SER A 308 5.42 -6.61 1.05
N GLY A 309 6.56 -7.22 0.78
CA GLY A 309 7.32 -7.99 1.75
C GLY A 309 6.83 -9.41 2.06
N GLY A 310 7.67 -10.14 2.78
CA GLY A 310 7.35 -11.43 3.41
C GLY A 310 7.18 -12.58 2.44
N ASP A 311 6.67 -13.68 2.99
CA ASP A 311 6.51 -14.94 2.27
C ASP A 311 5.05 -15.12 1.83
N ILE A 312 4.87 -15.51 0.57
CA ILE A 312 3.56 -15.79 -0.03
C ILE A 312 3.62 -17.16 -0.69
N TYR A 313 2.70 -18.04 -0.31
CA TYR A 313 2.55 -19.38 -0.85
C TYR A 313 1.13 -19.54 -1.40
N MET A 314 0.97 -19.64 -2.71
CA MET A 314 -0.37 -19.75 -3.32
C MET A 314 -0.87 -21.20 -3.28
N GLY A 315 -0.01 -22.16 -3.62
CA GLY A 315 -0.17 -23.56 -3.27
C GLY A 315 -0.44 -24.44 -4.48
N ASP A 316 -1.48 -25.27 -4.44
CA ASP A 316 -1.78 -26.17 -5.57
C ASP A 316 -3.05 -25.70 -6.31
N LYS A 317 -3.07 -25.91 -7.63
CA LYS A 317 -4.08 -25.48 -8.64
C LYS A 317 -3.75 -24.10 -9.21
N GLN A 318 -4.65 -23.63 -10.09
CA GLN A 318 -4.44 -22.44 -10.90
C GLN A 318 -4.72 -21.21 -10.04
N ASP A 319 -3.65 -20.52 -9.68
CA ASP A 319 -3.65 -19.37 -8.79
C ASP A 319 -3.34 -18.06 -9.51
N ILE A 320 -3.83 -16.97 -8.93
CA ILE A 320 -3.68 -15.63 -9.48
C ILE A 320 -3.18 -14.67 -8.40
N LEU A 321 -1.98 -14.11 -8.60
CA LEU A 321 -1.41 -13.06 -7.75
C LEU A 321 -1.28 -11.76 -8.54
N ILE A 322 -1.91 -10.68 -8.04
CA ILE A 322 -1.92 -9.38 -8.71
C ILE A 322 -1.50 -8.28 -7.73
N GLY A 323 -0.41 -7.59 -8.03
CA GLY A 323 0.02 -6.38 -7.33
C GLY A 323 -0.05 -5.17 -8.25
N LYS A 324 -0.85 -4.15 -7.89
CA LYS A 324 -1.00 -2.90 -8.64
C LYS A 324 -0.69 -1.68 -7.79
N ALA A 325 0.07 -0.74 -8.34
CA ALA A 325 0.38 0.52 -7.67
C ALA A 325 0.39 1.72 -8.64
N SER A 326 -0.03 2.89 -8.15
CA SER A 326 0.08 4.15 -8.89
C SER A 326 0.45 5.31 -7.99
N GLY A 327 1.29 6.22 -8.49
CA GLY A 327 1.99 7.19 -7.65
C GLY A 327 3.23 7.79 -8.31
N THR A 328 4.11 8.37 -7.50
CA THR A 328 5.42 8.85 -7.96
C THR A 328 6.46 7.72 -7.87
N ASN A 329 6.50 7.07 -6.71
CA ASN A 329 7.33 5.89 -6.45
C ASN A 329 6.40 4.70 -6.16
N SER A 330 6.22 3.82 -7.14
CA SER A 330 5.14 2.83 -7.09
C SER A 330 5.66 1.44 -7.43
N TYR A 331 5.22 0.44 -6.67
CA TYR A 331 5.65 -0.95 -6.86
C TYR A 331 4.44 -1.88 -6.85
N GLY A 332 4.24 -2.64 -7.93
CA GLY A 332 3.17 -3.63 -7.98
C GLY A 332 3.39 -4.70 -6.91
N ILE A 333 4.55 -5.35 -6.99
CA ILE A 333 5.06 -6.35 -6.04
C ILE A 333 6.46 -5.93 -5.59
N PHE A 334 6.70 -5.86 -4.28
CA PHE A 334 7.94 -5.32 -3.71
C PHE A 334 8.54 -6.26 -2.66
N GLU A 335 9.83 -6.59 -2.82
CA GLU A 335 10.66 -7.31 -1.85
C GLU A 335 9.99 -8.56 -1.23
N SER A 336 9.32 -9.35 -2.07
CA SER A 336 8.56 -10.53 -1.63
C SER A 336 9.27 -11.83 -2.02
N TYR A 337 9.12 -12.86 -1.19
CA TYR A 337 9.36 -14.24 -1.58
C TYR A 337 8.02 -14.86 -1.98
N ILE A 338 7.93 -15.36 -3.21
CA ILE A 338 6.68 -15.89 -3.78
C ILE A 338 6.92 -17.30 -4.29
N ASP A 339 6.06 -18.22 -3.86
CA ASP A 339 5.95 -19.57 -4.38
C ASP A 339 4.51 -19.78 -4.88
N MET A 340 4.34 -19.87 -6.19
CA MET A 340 3.03 -20.08 -6.81
C MET A 340 2.61 -21.55 -6.73
N GLY A 341 3.58 -22.47 -6.77
CA GLY A 341 3.39 -23.89 -6.48
C GLY A 341 3.17 -24.75 -7.72
N ASN A 342 2.02 -25.43 -7.83
CA ASN A 342 1.77 -26.37 -8.94
C ASN A 342 0.44 -26.11 -9.64
N ALA A 343 0.50 -26.15 -10.97
CA ALA A 343 -0.52 -25.93 -12.01
C ALA A 343 -0.26 -24.60 -12.76
N PRO A 344 -0.96 -24.32 -13.87
CA PRO A 344 -0.74 -23.08 -14.62
C PRO A 344 -1.17 -21.86 -13.82
N ASP A 345 -0.18 -21.08 -13.37
CA ASP A 345 -0.38 -19.93 -12.49
C ASP A 345 -0.19 -18.59 -13.21
N THR A 346 -0.69 -17.52 -12.61
CA THR A 346 -0.54 -16.17 -13.15
C THR A 346 -0.11 -15.18 -12.09
N LEU A 347 0.97 -14.45 -12.37
CA LEU A 347 1.46 -13.37 -11.54
C LEU A 347 1.55 -12.08 -12.37
N ILE A 348 0.91 -11.02 -11.88
CA ILE A 348 0.86 -9.71 -12.55
C ILE A 348 1.37 -8.63 -11.59
N GLY A 349 2.43 -7.94 -11.99
CA GLY A 349 2.97 -6.75 -11.33
C GLY A 349 2.81 -5.51 -12.20
N GLU A 350 1.93 -4.60 -11.82
CA GLU A 350 1.71 -3.35 -12.55
C GLU A 350 2.04 -2.15 -11.67
N ALA A 351 2.85 -1.23 -12.19
CA ALA A 351 3.06 0.06 -11.54
C ALA A 351 3.11 1.21 -12.54
N SER A 352 2.61 2.37 -12.12
CA SER A 352 2.68 3.62 -12.88
C SER A 352 3.21 4.76 -12.03
N GLY A 353 4.00 5.62 -12.66
CA GLY A 353 4.70 6.73 -12.01
C GLY A 353 6.07 6.99 -12.60
N LYS A 354 6.78 7.95 -12.02
CA LYS A 354 8.12 8.37 -12.49
C LYS A 354 9.18 7.33 -12.16
N ASN A 355 9.17 6.80 -10.94
CA ASN A 355 10.13 5.80 -10.45
C ASN A 355 9.33 4.56 -10.04
N SER A 356 8.80 3.82 -11.02
CA SER A 356 7.82 2.76 -10.75
C SER A 356 8.21 1.45 -11.41
N HIS A 357 8.02 0.36 -10.69
CA HIS A 357 8.34 -1.00 -11.15
C HIS A 357 7.18 -1.94 -10.92
N GLY A 358 6.86 -2.76 -11.93
CA GLY A 358 5.83 -3.79 -11.78
C GLY A 358 6.22 -4.78 -10.68
N ILE A 359 7.46 -5.27 -10.73
CA ILE A 359 8.04 -6.18 -9.74
C ILE A 359 9.43 -5.67 -9.36
N PHE A 360 9.71 -5.56 -8.05
CA PHE A 360 10.98 -5.05 -7.57
C PHE A 360 11.56 -5.91 -6.43
N GLY A 361 12.85 -6.23 -6.51
CA GLY A 361 13.61 -6.88 -5.42
C GLY A 361 13.06 -8.23 -4.93
N SER A 362 12.28 -8.92 -5.76
CA SER A 362 11.54 -10.12 -5.35
C SER A 362 12.22 -11.41 -5.84
N GLU A 363 11.99 -12.49 -5.11
CA GLU A 363 12.34 -13.85 -5.51
C GLU A 363 11.06 -14.64 -5.78
N ILE A 364 10.92 -15.17 -7.00
CA ILE A 364 9.67 -15.77 -7.49
C ILE A 364 9.96 -17.18 -8.02
N HIS A 365 9.21 -18.15 -7.50
CA HIS A 365 9.18 -19.54 -7.95
C HIS A 365 7.77 -19.83 -8.50
N MET A 366 7.65 -20.08 -9.81
CA MET A 366 6.36 -20.39 -10.43
C MET A 366 6.02 -21.89 -10.32
N GLY A 367 7.01 -22.76 -10.55
CA GLY A 367 6.92 -24.17 -10.18
C GLY A 367 6.62 -25.09 -11.37
N TYR A 368 5.49 -25.79 -11.34
CA TYR A 368 5.09 -26.70 -12.43
C TYR A 368 3.79 -26.21 -13.05
N GLY A 369 3.77 -25.91 -14.34
CA GLY A 369 2.59 -25.37 -14.99
C GLY A 369 2.96 -24.69 -16.29
N ASP A 370 1.97 -24.34 -17.11
CA ASP A 370 2.21 -23.38 -18.18
C ASP A 370 2.03 -21.97 -17.57
N ASP A 371 3.07 -21.47 -16.90
CA ASP A 371 2.96 -20.33 -15.99
C ASP A 371 3.12 -19.00 -16.71
N ARG A 372 2.50 -17.95 -16.14
CA ARG A 372 2.49 -16.60 -16.74
C ARG A 372 2.95 -15.54 -15.75
N ILE A 373 3.96 -14.75 -16.14
CA ILE A 373 4.33 -13.51 -15.48
C ILE A 373 4.15 -12.33 -16.44
N GLU A 374 3.47 -11.29 -15.98
CA GLU A 374 3.42 -9.98 -16.63
C GLU A 374 3.90 -8.90 -15.67
N ALA A 375 4.90 -8.14 -16.07
CA ALA A 375 5.37 -6.99 -15.31
C ALA A 375 5.44 -5.75 -16.20
N SER A 376 4.95 -4.61 -15.71
CA SER A 376 5.15 -3.32 -16.41
C SER A 376 6.64 -2.97 -16.53
N SER A 377 7.45 -3.42 -15.56
CA SER A 377 8.91 -3.45 -15.59
C SER A 377 9.44 -4.26 -14.41
N PHE A 378 10.69 -4.71 -14.51
CA PHE A 378 11.44 -5.33 -13.41
C PHE A 378 12.45 -4.33 -12.82
N GLY A 379 12.83 -4.48 -11.55
CA GLY A 379 13.88 -3.66 -10.94
C GLY A 379 14.46 -4.25 -9.66
N GLY A 380 15.63 -3.79 -9.23
CA GLY A 380 16.22 -4.19 -7.96
C GLY A 380 16.66 -5.65 -7.89
N ASP A 381 17.21 -6.20 -8.99
CA ASP A 381 17.73 -7.57 -9.07
C ASP A 381 16.68 -8.67 -8.82
N VAL A 382 15.52 -8.59 -9.49
CA VAL A 382 14.47 -9.63 -9.40
C VAL A 382 15.03 -10.99 -9.83
N ASN A 383 14.74 -12.06 -9.09
CA ASN A 383 15.11 -13.42 -9.45
C ASN A 383 13.84 -14.25 -9.70
N ILE A 384 13.73 -14.82 -10.90
CA ILE A 384 12.55 -15.58 -11.34
C ILE A 384 12.96 -16.97 -11.80
N PHE A 385 12.26 -17.97 -11.28
CA PHE A 385 12.39 -19.37 -11.66
C PHE A 385 11.02 -19.86 -12.15
N MET A 386 10.85 -20.00 -13.48
CA MET A 386 9.55 -20.44 -14.02
C MET A 386 9.33 -21.93 -13.78
N GLY A 387 10.36 -22.76 -13.96
CA GLY A 387 10.35 -24.14 -13.50
C GLY A 387 10.08 -25.13 -14.63
N ARG A 388 8.93 -25.81 -14.62
CA ARG A 388 8.59 -26.79 -15.68
C ARG A 388 7.25 -26.49 -16.33
N GLY A 389 7.28 -26.31 -17.64
CA GLY A 389 6.11 -26.21 -18.51
C GLY A 389 6.42 -25.30 -19.69
N ASN A 390 5.38 -24.78 -20.36
CA ASN A 390 5.56 -23.86 -21.48
C ASN A 390 5.29 -22.43 -21.01
N ASP A 391 6.29 -21.87 -20.33
CA ASP A 391 6.10 -20.67 -19.54
C ASP A 391 6.12 -19.40 -20.41
N PHE A 392 5.55 -18.33 -19.87
CA PHE A 392 5.53 -17.02 -20.49
C PHE A 392 5.92 -15.93 -19.50
N VAL A 393 6.87 -15.09 -19.90
CA VAL A 393 7.23 -13.88 -19.16
C VAL A 393 7.15 -12.67 -20.07
N GLU A 394 6.50 -11.61 -19.60
CA GLU A 394 6.47 -10.30 -20.25
C GLU A 394 6.99 -9.20 -19.32
N GLY A 395 7.85 -8.34 -19.86
CA GLY A 395 8.43 -7.19 -19.17
C GLY A 395 9.92 -7.05 -19.42
N PHE A 396 10.50 -5.91 -19.04
CA PHE A 396 11.94 -5.65 -19.10
C PHE A 396 12.44 -4.90 -17.85
N GLY A 397 13.72 -5.05 -17.51
CA GLY A 397 14.38 -4.35 -16.40
C GLY A 397 15.46 -5.21 -15.74
N ASP A 398 15.92 -4.78 -14.56
CA ASP A 398 16.99 -5.47 -13.81
C ASP A 398 16.48 -6.78 -13.21
N ALA A 399 16.72 -7.88 -13.93
CA ALA A 399 16.19 -9.19 -13.60
C ALA A 399 17.10 -10.35 -14.04
N ARG A 400 17.01 -11.46 -13.31
CA ARG A 400 17.56 -12.76 -13.67
C ARG A 400 16.42 -13.77 -13.79
N ILE A 401 16.18 -14.25 -14.99
CA ILE A 401 15.01 -15.07 -15.31
C ILE A 401 15.48 -16.41 -15.88
N ARG A 402 14.98 -17.50 -15.30
CA ARG A 402 15.20 -18.85 -15.83
C ARG A 402 13.85 -19.41 -16.23
N GLY A 403 13.66 -19.72 -17.52
CA GLY A 403 12.48 -20.44 -18.01
C GLY A 403 12.45 -21.81 -17.35
N GLY A 404 13.25 -22.74 -17.84
CA GLY A 404 13.52 -23.97 -17.11
C GLY A 404 13.43 -25.15 -18.04
N ALA A 405 12.51 -26.07 -17.77
CA ALA A 405 12.27 -27.22 -18.63
C ALA A 405 10.94 -27.10 -19.35
N GLY A 406 10.99 -26.95 -20.67
CA GLY A 406 9.83 -26.95 -21.54
C GLY A 406 10.05 -26.02 -22.71
N TYR A 407 8.98 -25.39 -23.21
CA TYR A 407 9.07 -24.41 -24.30
C TYR A 407 8.67 -23.03 -23.78
N ASP A 408 9.67 -22.27 -23.35
CA ASP A 408 9.51 -21.03 -22.61
C ASP A 408 9.63 -19.81 -23.54
N ARG A 409 8.83 -18.80 -23.24
CA ARG A 409 8.68 -17.60 -24.08
C ARG A 409 8.93 -16.33 -23.28
N LEU A 410 9.78 -15.46 -23.83
CA LEU A 410 10.01 -14.11 -23.29
C LEU A 410 9.45 -13.06 -24.25
N SER A 411 8.51 -12.26 -23.78
CA SER A 411 8.00 -11.09 -24.48
C SER A 411 8.69 -9.81 -24.01
N LEU A 412 9.44 -9.21 -24.94
CA LEU A 412 9.99 -7.86 -24.86
C LEU A 412 9.18 -6.95 -25.79
N GLY A 413 7.88 -7.22 -25.94
CA GLY A 413 7.00 -6.61 -26.94
C GLY A 413 7.04 -5.07 -26.94
N SER A 414 7.22 -4.43 -25.79
CA SER A 414 7.34 -2.96 -25.72
C SER A 414 8.60 -2.39 -26.40
N TYR A 415 9.55 -3.24 -26.79
CA TYR A 415 10.86 -2.87 -27.33
C TYR A 415 11.10 -3.52 -28.69
N LYS A 416 11.69 -2.75 -29.60
CA LYS A 416 12.28 -3.26 -30.83
C LYS A 416 13.71 -3.73 -30.55
N ILE A 417 14.19 -4.68 -31.36
CA ILE A 417 15.54 -5.24 -31.22
C ILE A 417 16.62 -4.13 -31.33
N ASP A 418 16.41 -3.15 -32.20
CA ASP A 418 17.34 -2.03 -32.45
C ASP A 418 17.35 -0.95 -31.36
N GLN A 419 16.49 -1.07 -30.34
CA GLN A 419 16.49 -0.16 -29.19
C GLN A 419 17.47 -0.59 -28.10
N PHE A 420 17.84 -1.87 -28.03
CA PHE A 420 18.79 -2.36 -27.03
C PHE A 420 20.20 -1.83 -27.31
N ASP A 421 20.89 -1.37 -26.26
CA ASP A 421 22.28 -0.93 -26.33
C ASP A 421 23.18 -2.11 -26.71
N ASN A 422 22.86 -3.29 -26.18
CA ASN A 422 23.58 -4.53 -26.43
C ASN A 422 22.68 -5.75 -26.18
N ILE A 423 22.85 -6.76 -27.03
CA ILE A 423 22.29 -8.09 -26.84
C ILE A 423 23.45 -9.07 -27.02
N SER A 424 23.77 -9.82 -25.95
CA SER A 424 24.91 -10.74 -25.96
C SER A 424 24.51 -12.14 -25.52
N PHE A 425 25.27 -13.13 -26.01
CA PHE A 425 24.98 -14.54 -25.81
C PHE A 425 25.97 -15.15 -24.82
N GLY A 426 25.44 -15.87 -23.83
CA GLY A 426 26.24 -16.58 -22.84
C GLY A 426 26.52 -18.04 -23.22
N SER A 427 27.41 -18.69 -22.47
CA SER A 427 27.72 -20.11 -22.69
C SER A 427 26.62 -21.02 -22.13
N GLY A 428 25.95 -21.76 -23.01
CA GLY A 428 24.99 -22.82 -22.66
C GLY A 428 23.61 -22.32 -22.22
N ASN A 429 22.63 -23.24 -22.24
CA ASN A 429 21.28 -23.03 -21.72
C ASN A 429 20.55 -21.82 -22.30
N ASN A 430 20.70 -21.58 -23.62
CA ASN A 430 20.08 -20.46 -24.34
C ASN A 430 20.24 -19.12 -23.61
N GLN A 431 21.41 -18.87 -23.01
CA GLN A 431 21.62 -17.66 -22.22
C GLN A 431 21.68 -16.42 -23.11
N VAL A 432 20.84 -15.43 -22.81
CA VAL A 432 20.85 -14.12 -23.48
C VAL A 432 20.91 -13.01 -22.42
N ILE A 433 21.69 -11.98 -22.69
CA ILE A 433 21.81 -10.78 -21.85
C ILE A 433 21.34 -9.60 -22.70
N PHE A 434 20.36 -8.87 -22.18
CA PHE A 434 19.80 -7.67 -22.80
C PHE A 434 20.18 -6.45 -21.97
N GLU A 435 20.76 -5.44 -22.61
CA GLU A 435 21.16 -4.18 -21.98
C GLU A 435 20.43 -3.02 -22.67
N LEU A 436 19.80 -2.16 -21.87
CA LEU A 436 19.08 -0.97 -22.34
C LEU A 436 19.08 0.08 -21.25
N ASP A 437 19.55 1.30 -21.56
CA ASP A 437 19.57 2.45 -20.66
C ASP A 437 20.27 2.15 -19.31
N GLY A 438 21.30 1.31 -19.35
CA GLY A 438 22.07 0.87 -18.18
C GLY A 438 21.38 -0.20 -17.32
N MET A 439 20.17 -0.64 -17.66
CA MET A 439 19.51 -1.81 -17.05
C MET A 439 19.98 -3.10 -17.72
N THR A 440 20.03 -4.19 -16.96
CA THR A 440 20.47 -5.50 -17.45
C THR A 440 19.48 -6.61 -17.11
N MET A 441 18.97 -7.29 -18.14
CA MET A 441 18.21 -8.52 -17.99
C MET A 441 19.06 -9.72 -18.42
N ASN A 442 19.18 -10.72 -17.55
CA ASN A 442 19.86 -11.98 -17.84
C ASN A 442 18.85 -13.12 -17.87
N THR A 443 18.72 -13.76 -19.03
CA THR A 443 17.78 -14.85 -19.23
C THR A 443 18.49 -16.15 -19.57
N LYS A 444 17.88 -17.28 -19.17
CA LYS A 444 18.32 -18.63 -19.51
C LYS A 444 17.12 -19.53 -19.78
N ASN A 445 17.32 -20.53 -20.62
CA ASN A 445 16.32 -21.53 -20.99
C ASN A 445 15.05 -20.89 -21.56
N PHE A 446 15.20 -20.00 -22.55
CA PHE A 446 14.08 -19.50 -23.33
C PHE A 446 14.26 -19.95 -24.78
N GLU A 447 13.23 -20.54 -25.36
CA GLU A 447 13.24 -21.03 -26.74
C GLU A 447 12.84 -19.93 -27.72
N ARG A 448 12.07 -18.94 -27.27
CA ARG A 448 11.54 -17.88 -28.15
C ARG A 448 11.46 -16.50 -27.48
N PHE A 449 11.81 -15.50 -28.27
CA PHE A 449 11.83 -14.08 -27.89
C PHE A 449 10.91 -13.28 -28.81
N PHE A 450 10.06 -12.42 -28.23
CA PHE A 450 9.12 -11.58 -28.96
C PHE A 450 9.48 -10.09 -28.80
N PHE A 451 9.45 -9.33 -29.90
CA PHE A 451 9.81 -7.91 -29.95
C PHE A 451 8.78 -7.09 -30.74
N GLY A 452 8.72 -5.79 -30.47
CA GLY A 452 8.00 -4.79 -31.27
C GLY A 452 6.49 -5.06 -31.41
N ASN A 453 5.81 -5.25 -30.30
CA ASN A 453 4.41 -5.67 -30.16
C ASN A 453 4.15 -7.04 -30.78
N GLU A 454 5.02 -8.01 -30.48
CA GLU A 454 4.94 -9.40 -30.97
C GLU A 454 5.04 -9.57 -32.49
N ASN A 455 5.37 -8.50 -33.23
CA ASN A 455 5.52 -8.56 -34.69
C ASN A 455 6.76 -9.34 -35.13
N HIS A 456 7.74 -9.50 -34.24
CA HIS A 456 8.96 -10.25 -34.49
C HIS A 456 9.14 -11.29 -33.40
N ALA A 457 9.08 -12.56 -33.79
CA ALA A 457 9.26 -13.68 -32.89
C ALA A 457 10.42 -14.54 -33.40
N LEU A 458 11.50 -14.58 -32.64
CA LEU A 458 12.75 -15.24 -33.02
C LEU A 458 13.04 -16.36 -32.02
N THR A 459 13.44 -17.53 -32.52
CA THR A 459 14.08 -18.54 -31.69
C THR A 459 15.46 -18.06 -31.23
N TYR A 460 16.04 -18.72 -30.22
CA TYR A 460 17.42 -18.41 -29.79
C TYR A 460 18.42 -18.36 -30.96
N TYR A 461 18.36 -19.35 -31.86
CA TYR A 461 19.26 -19.42 -33.02
C TYR A 461 18.98 -18.34 -34.05
N GLU A 462 17.70 -18.04 -34.33
CA GLU A 462 17.34 -16.94 -35.24
C GLU A 462 17.75 -15.58 -34.69
N LEU A 463 17.63 -15.36 -33.38
CA LEU A 463 18.10 -14.12 -32.74
C LEU A 463 19.63 -14.00 -32.81
N HIS A 464 20.34 -15.11 -32.62
CA HIS A 464 21.79 -15.15 -32.77
C HIS A 464 22.24 -14.84 -34.20
N ASP A 465 21.61 -15.47 -35.19
CA ASP A 465 21.92 -15.24 -36.61
C ASP A 465 21.48 -13.85 -37.10
N PHE A 466 20.49 -13.23 -36.46
CA PHE A 466 20.06 -11.87 -36.77
C PHE A 466 21.05 -10.81 -36.31
N LEU A 467 21.81 -11.07 -35.24
CA LEU A 467 22.74 -10.12 -34.61
C LEU A 467 24.21 -10.33 -35.02
N GLY A 468 24.54 -11.50 -35.60
CA GLY A 468 25.86 -11.85 -36.16
C GLY A 468 25.97 -11.56 -37.64
#